data_AF-A0A2N4YT18-F1
#
_entry.id   AF-A0A2N4YT18-F1
#
_cell.length_a   1.000
_cell.length_b   1.000
_cell.length_c   1.000
_cell.angle_alpha   90.00
_cell.angle_beta   90.00
_cell.angle_gamma   90.00
#
_symmetry.space_group_name_H-M   'P 1'
#
loop_
_entity.id
_entity.type
_entity.pdbx_description
1 polymer ?
#
loop_
_entity_poly.entity_id
_entity_poly.type
_entity_poly.pdbx_seq_one_letter_code
_entity_poly.pdbx_strand_id
1 'polypeptide(L)'
;ATLPGKVHRQYLTRDLNAWQRAMAVISHYRYIDTLQGSLLAHAMTAVSEVPLLTLNGKDDSPFTLSASSAGKAEREGETTLWLRDGDHTLLASATFSVTWDGEAWQLVIGGLQGPRRHVSHEVIKQATRACFGLFPKRLLLEFIWLLAARSAIESIYGVSDNGHVFRALRYRLSKGRHFHASYDEFWQSIDGKPESAWRWRLPQRLERKSLESIASKKRAEYRRRFQLLDQLAEQVDILTQPRHGA
;
A
#
# COMPACT_ATOMS: atom_id res chain seq x y z
N ALA A 1 11.66 -9.23 -18.88
CA ALA A 1 12.02 -7.87 -18.46
C ALA A 1 11.22 -6.85 -19.29
N THR A 2 10.48 -5.97 -18.63
CA THR A 2 9.57 -4.98 -19.24
C THR A 2 10.02 -3.53 -19.01
N LEU A 3 11.18 -3.35 -18.35
CA LEU A 3 11.80 -2.06 -18.02
C LEU A 3 11.85 -1.08 -19.20
N PRO A 4 12.29 -1.47 -20.42
CA PRO A 4 12.30 -0.56 -21.56
C PRO A 4 10.91 0.00 -21.91
N GLY A 5 9.85 -0.80 -21.71
CA GLY A 5 8.48 -0.40 -22.05
C GLY A 5 7.84 0.59 -21.09
N LYS A 6 8.33 0.73 -19.85
CA LYS A 6 7.71 1.59 -18.82
C LYS A 6 7.78 3.07 -19.16
N VAL A 7 8.86 3.51 -19.82
CA VAL A 7 9.04 4.90 -20.26
C VAL A 7 8.10 5.26 -21.42
N HIS A 8 7.71 4.27 -22.23
CA HIS A 8 6.93 4.47 -23.46
C HIS A 8 5.41 4.22 -23.29
N ARG A 9 4.94 3.83 -22.11
CA ARG A 9 3.50 3.65 -21.79
C ARG A 9 3.12 4.37 -20.51
N GLN A 10 1.82 4.54 -20.23
CA GLN A 10 1.40 5.17 -18.96
C GLN A 10 1.85 4.29 -17.78
N TYR A 11 2.44 4.93 -16.78
CA TYR A 11 3.10 4.35 -15.63
C TYR A 11 2.88 5.25 -14.41
N LEU A 12 2.63 4.63 -13.25
CA LEU A 12 2.38 5.22 -11.93
C LEU A 12 1.13 6.10 -11.89
N THR A 13 1.14 7.23 -12.59
CA THR A 13 0.00 8.13 -12.77
C THR A 13 -0.06 8.67 -14.20
N ARG A 14 -1.25 9.06 -14.68
CA ARG A 14 -1.48 9.46 -16.07
C ARG A 14 -0.84 10.78 -16.48
N ASP A 15 -0.45 11.62 -15.54
CA ASP A 15 0.12 12.95 -15.77
C ASP A 15 1.65 12.98 -15.92
N LEU A 16 2.32 11.82 -15.83
CA LEU A 16 3.77 11.76 -16.04
C LEU A 16 4.16 11.73 -17.53
N ASN A 17 5.07 12.62 -17.91
CA ASN A 17 5.78 12.55 -19.18
C ASN A 17 6.85 11.44 -19.17
N ALA A 18 7.45 11.14 -20.33
CA ALA A 18 8.41 10.04 -20.46
C ALA A 18 9.63 10.18 -19.53
N TRP A 19 10.17 11.39 -19.40
CA TRP A 19 11.29 11.68 -18.50
C TRP A 19 10.91 11.44 -17.03
N GLN A 20 9.77 11.96 -16.58
CA GLN A 20 9.28 11.78 -15.22
C GLN A 20 9.00 10.30 -14.90
N ARG A 21 8.51 9.52 -15.87
CA ARG A 21 8.36 8.06 -15.72
C ARG A 21 9.71 7.37 -15.52
N ALA A 22 10.71 7.72 -16.33
CA ALA A 22 12.06 7.18 -16.17
C ALA A 22 12.66 7.53 -14.79
N MET A 23 12.52 8.79 -14.39
CA MET A 23 12.99 9.27 -13.09
C MET A 23 12.28 8.58 -11.92
N ALA A 24 10.98 8.32 -12.01
CA ALA A 24 10.24 7.61 -10.98
C ALA A 24 10.73 6.16 -10.81
N VAL A 25 11.03 5.46 -11.90
CA VAL A 25 11.61 4.10 -11.86
C VAL A 25 13.01 4.15 -11.24
N ILE A 26 13.89 5.03 -11.73
CA ILE A 26 15.27 5.17 -11.23
C ILE A 26 15.27 5.52 -9.74
N SER A 27 14.42 6.47 -9.32
CA SER A 27 14.31 6.92 -7.94
C SER A 27 13.93 5.77 -7.01
N HIS A 28 13.03 4.88 -7.43
CA HIS A 28 12.60 3.77 -6.58
C HIS A 28 13.74 2.79 -6.30
N TYR A 29 14.53 2.45 -7.32
CA TYR A 29 15.67 1.56 -7.12
C TYR A 29 16.80 2.24 -6.34
N ARG A 30 17.04 3.54 -6.54
CA ARG A 30 17.96 4.31 -5.68
C ARG A 30 17.52 4.32 -4.22
N TYR A 31 16.22 4.44 -3.96
CA TYR A 31 15.66 4.30 -2.62
C TYR A 31 15.87 2.89 -2.05
N ILE A 32 15.67 1.84 -2.85
CA ILE A 32 15.95 0.45 -2.41
C ILE A 32 17.43 0.30 -2.03
N ASP A 33 18.36 0.91 -2.76
CA ASP A 33 19.79 0.88 -2.42
C ASP A 33 20.07 1.51 -1.05
N THR A 34 19.31 2.53 -0.63
CA THR A 34 19.45 3.11 0.72
C THR A 34 19.04 2.17 1.84
N LEU A 35 18.31 1.09 1.52
CA LEU A 35 17.89 0.06 2.48
C LEU A 35 18.96 -1.03 2.70
N GLN A 36 20.16 -0.87 2.14
CA GLN A 36 21.39 -1.65 2.44
C GLN A 36 21.22 -3.18 2.43
N GLY A 37 20.47 -3.72 1.46
CA GLY A 37 20.28 -5.17 1.34
C GLY A 37 19.49 -5.82 2.48
N SER A 38 18.69 -5.03 3.21
CA SER A 38 17.72 -5.53 4.19
C SER A 38 16.72 -6.54 3.58
N LEU A 39 16.00 -7.26 4.45
CA LEU A 39 14.89 -8.12 4.02
C LEU A 39 13.86 -7.33 3.20
N LEU A 40 13.60 -6.08 3.59
CA LEU A 40 12.72 -5.19 2.85
C LEU A 40 13.25 -4.91 1.43
N ALA A 41 14.53 -4.55 1.29
CA ALA A 41 15.16 -4.33 -0.02
C ALA A 41 15.06 -5.56 -0.93
N HIS A 42 15.32 -6.75 -0.36
CA HIS A 42 15.18 -8.02 -1.06
C HIS A 42 13.73 -8.26 -1.52
N ALA A 43 12.77 -8.09 -0.61
CA ALA A 43 11.36 -8.31 -0.91
C ALA A 43 10.84 -7.35 -2.00
N MET A 44 11.26 -6.08 -1.98
CA MET A 44 10.87 -5.08 -2.97
C MET A 44 11.38 -5.38 -4.40
N THR A 45 12.46 -6.17 -4.52
CA THR A 45 13.04 -6.54 -5.82
C THR A 45 12.76 -7.99 -6.23
N ALA A 46 12.26 -8.83 -5.31
CA ALA A 46 11.99 -10.23 -5.56
C ALA A 46 10.88 -10.45 -6.60
N VAL A 47 11.03 -11.48 -7.44
CA VAL A 47 9.99 -11.86 -8.41
C VAL A 47 8.80 -12.52 -7.72
N SER A 48 9.07 -13.29 -6.67
CA SER A 48 8.07 -13.97 -5.84
C SER A 48 7.77 -13.16 -4.57
N GLU A 49 6.60 -13.39 -3.98
CA GLU A 49 6.24 -12.81 -2.69
C GLU A 49 7.22 -13.26 -1.60
N VAL A 50 7.83 -12.30 -0.91
CA VAL A 50 8.70 -12.52 0.25
C VAL A 50 7.94 -12.05 1.49
N PRO A 51 7.63 -12.94 2.45
CA PRO A 51 7.01 -12.56 3.72
C PRO A 51 7.88 -11.55 4.47
N LEU A 52 7.25 -10.48 4.95
CA LEU A 52 7.90 -9.44 5.75
C LEU A 52 7.56 -9.57 7.23
N LEU A 53 6.28 -9.83 7.54
CA LEU A 53 5.77 -9.93 8.89
C LEU A 53 4.44 -10.71 8.96
N THR A 54 4.09 -11.15 10.17
CA THR A 54 2.81 -11.82 10.47
C THR A 54 2.14 -11.13 11.64
N LEU A 55 0.86 -10.78 11.48
CA LEU A 55 0.04 -10.18 12.52
C LEU A 55 -1.00 -11.18 13.02
N ASN A 56 -1.37 -11.08 14.30
CA ASN A 56 -2.41 -11.93 14.89
C ASN A 56 -3.67 -11.12 15.13
N GLY A 57 -4.72 -11.44 14.39
CA GLY A 57 -6.05 -10.87 14.56
C GLY A 57 -6.82 -11.50 15.72
N LYS A 58 -8.14 -11.35 15.67
CA LYS A 58 -9.06 -11.97 16.62
C LYS A 58 -8.91 -13.50 16.59
N ASP A 59 -8.99 -14.13 17.75
CA ASP A 59 -8.91 -15.58 17.93
C ASP A 59 -7.63 -16.17 17.31
N ASP A 60 -6.52 -15.39 17.39
CA ASP A 60 -5.20 -15.69 16.82
C ASP A 60 -5.20 -15.97 15.31
N SER A 61 -6.20 -15.44 14.58
CA SER A 61 -6.26 -15.54 13.12
C SER A 61 -5.04 -14.84 12.48
N PRO A 62 -4.16 -15.55 11.76
CA PRO A 62 -2.94 -14.96 11.24
C PRO A 62 -3.19 -14.16 9.96
N PHE A 63 -2.45 -13.06 9.81
CA PHE A 63 -2.36 -12.28 8.59
C PHE A 63 -0.89 -12.10 8.19
N THR A 64 -0.54 -12.50 6.97
CA THR A 64 0.82 -12.35 6.46
C THR A 64 0.89 -11.16 5.53
N LEU A 65 1.80 -10.23 5.82
CA LEU A 65 2.17 -9.14 4.91
C LEU A 65 3.48 -9.53 4.22
N SER A 66 3.44 -9.57 2.89
CA SER A 66 4.59 -9.86 2.02
C SER A 66 4.81 -8.72 1.02
N ALA A 67 5.98 -8.69 0.40
CA ALA A 67 6.26 -7.80 -0.73
C ALA A 67 6.90 -8.56 -1.89
N SER A 68 6.72 -8.02 -3.09
CA SER A 68 7.42 -8.45 -4.30
C SER A 68 7.64 -7.23 -5.21
N SER A 69 8.50 -7.39 -6.21
CA SER A 69 8.45 -6.54 -7.40
C SER A 69 7.04 -6.58 -8.02
N ALA A 70 6.62 -5.48 -8.64
CA ALA A 70 5.23 -5.24 -9.04
C ALA A 70 4.70 -6.15 -10.16
N GLY A 71 5.45 -7.13 -10.67
CA GLY A 71 4.99 -8.20 -11.57
C GLY A 71 3.89 -7.77 -12.56
N LYS A 72 2.64 -8.22 -12.33
CA LYS A 72 1.47 -7.90 -13.18
C LYS A 72 0.93 -6.47 -13.03
N ALA A 73 1.22 -5.82 -11.90
CA ALA A 73 0.88 -4.44 -11.59
C ALA A 73 2.01 -3.45 -11.93
N GLU A 74 2.98 -3.85 -12.76
CA GLU A 74 4.16 -3.05 -13.14
C GLU A 74 3.89 -1.66 -13.78
N ARG A 75 2.63 -1.35 -14.10
CA ARG A 75 2.20 -0.02 -14.57
C ARG A 75 1.72 0.87 -13.43
N GLU A 76 1.41 0.29 -12.28
CA GLU A 76 0.92 0.95 -11.06
C GLU A 76 2.06 1.24 -10.07
N GLY A 77 3.27 0.70 -10.30
CA GLY A 77 4.47 0.99 -9.51
C GLY A 77 5.55 -0.07 -9.70
N GLU A 78 6.54 -0.07 -8.81
CA GLU A 78 7.69 -0.99 -8.83
C GLU A 78 7.62 -2.08 -7.76
N THR A 79 6.99 -1.82 -6.61
CA THR A 79 6.80 -2.78 -5.51
C THR A 79 5.32 -3.01 -5.27
N THR A 80 4.92 -4.25 -4.97
CA THR A 80 3.58 -4.59 -4.48
C THR A 80 3.66 -5.19 -3.08
N LEU A 81 2.88 -4.65 -2.14
CA LEU A 81 2.56 -5.29 -0.86
C LEU A 81 1.34 -6.19 -1.02
N TRP A 82 1.37 -7.34 -0.36
CA TRP A 82 0.29 -8.31 -0.36
C TRP A 82 -0.10 -8.63 1.06
N LEU A 83 -1.40 -8.62 1.35
CA LEU A 83 -1.94 -9.04 2.64
C LEU A 83 -2.79 -10.29 2.42
N ARG A 84 -2.41 -11.38 3.09
CA ARG A 84 -3.11 -12.67 3.04
C ARG A 84 -3.59 -13.09 4.42
N ASP A 85 -4.70 -13.81 4.48
CA ASP A 85 -5.10 -14.52 5.70
C ASP A 85 -4.37 -15.87 5.85
N GLY A 86 -4.69 -16.60 6.92
CA GLY A 86 -4.18 -17.94 7.21
C GLY A 86 -4.48 -19.00 6.17
N ASP A 87 -5.54 -18.82 5.37
CA ASP A 87 -5.89 -19.71 4.25
C ASP A 87 -5.17 -19.29 2.94
N HIS A 88 -4.20 -18.38 3.04
CA HIS A 88 -3.47 -17.77 1.93
C HIS A 88 -4.35 -17.00 0.94
N THR A 89 -5.58 -16.63 1.32
CA THR A 89 -6.46 -15.82 0.49
C THR A 89 -5.94 -14.39 0.43
N LEU A 90 -5.77 -13.86 -0.79
CA LEU A 90 -5.36 -12.45 -0.98
C LEU A 90 -6.50 -11.51 -0.59
N LEU A 91 -6.31 -10.76 0.49
CA LEU A 91 -7.29 -9.83 1.05
C LEU A 91 -7.16 -8.42 0.49
N ALA A 92 -5.93 -7.96 0.28
CA ALA A 92 -5.63 -6.66 -0.30
C ALA A 92 -4.23 -6.64 -0.90
N SER A 93 -4.01 -5.75 -1.86
CA SER A 93 -2.67 -5.41 -2.35
C SER A 93 -2.52 -3.92 -2.60
N ALA A 94 -1.29 -3.41 -2.42
CA ALA A 94 -0.94 -2.03 -2.68
C ALA A 94 0.34 -1.98 -3.51
N THR A 95 0.27 -1.39 -4.70
CA THR A 95 1.42 -1.20 -5.60
C THR A 95 1.86 0.25 -5.56
N PHE A 96 3.15 0.46 -5.34
CA PHE A 96 3.72 1.80 -5.18
C PHE A 96 5.11 1.92 -5.80
N SER A 97 5.54 3.16 -5.96
CA SER A 97 6.94 3.54 -6.22
C SER A 97 7.36 4.61 -5.22
N VAL A 98 8.66 4.67 -4.95
CA VAL A 98 9.26 5.77 -4.16
C VAL A 98 9.98 6.67 -5.16
N THR A 99 9.67 7.94 -5.15
CA THR A 99 10.16 8.93 -6.11
C THR A 99 10.90 10.05 -5.39
N TRP A 100 11.83 10.69 -6.07
CA TRP A 100 12.50 11.89 -5.56
C TRP A 100 11.89 13.13 -6.21
N ASP A 101 11.51 14.14 -5.42
CA ASP A 101 10.96 15.39 -5.95
C ASP A 101 12.02 16.49 -6.18
N GLY A 102 13.25 16.26 -5.72
CA GLY A 102 14.33 17.25 -5.72
C GLY A 102 14.88 17.47 -4.31
N GLU A 103 14.05 17.31 -3.28
CA GLU A 103 14.36 17.63 -1.89
C GLU A 103 14.21 16.43 -0.96
N ALA A 104 13.17 15.61 -1.16
CA ALA A 104 12.85 14.48 -0.30
C ALA A 104 12.30 13.27 -1.07
N TRP A 105 12.32 12.11 -0.40
CA TRP A 105 11.62 10.94 -0.89
C TRP A 105 10.12 11.11 -0.74
N GLN A 106 9.39 10.63 -1.75
CA GLN A 106 7.94 10.59 -1.78
C GLN A 106 7.49 9.17 -2.14
N LEU A 107 6.40 8.68 -1.55
CA LEU A 107 5.81 7.40 -1.92
C LEU A 107 4.52 7.64 -2.69
N VAL A 108 4.41 7.05 -3.88
CA VAL A 108 3.22 7.16 -4.73
C VAL A 108 2.58 5.79 -4.88
N ILE A 109 1.37 5.63 -4.36
CA ILE A 109 0.54 4.43 -4.50
C ILE A 109 -0.22 4.54 -5.82
N GLY A 110 0.23 3.81 -6.85
CA GLY A 110 -0.45 3.76 -8.14
C GLY A 110 -1.51 2.67 -8.26
N GLY A 111 -1.57 1.73 -7.30
CA GLY A 111 -2.59 0.69 -7.24
C GLY A 111 -2.97 0.30 -5.81
N LEU A 112 -4.26 0.19 -5.51
CA LEU A 112 -4.78 -0.30 -4.23
C LEU A 112 -6.02 -1.18 -4.46
N GLN A 113 -5.81 -2.49 -4.41
CA GLN A 113 -6.81 -3.48 -4.80
C GLN A 113 -7.30 -4.26 -3.59
N GLY A 114 -8.60 -4.58 -3.61
CA GLY A 114 -9.18 -5.52 -2.65
C GLY A 114 -8.97 -6.97 -3.13
N PRO A 115 -9.67 -7.92 -2.51
CA PRO A 115 -9.56 -9.31 -2.92
C PRO A 115 -10.12 -9.51 -4.33
N ARG A 116 -9.71 -10.62 -4.98
CA ARG A 116 -10.16 -10.95 -6.35
C ARG A 116 -11.67 -11.14 -6.38
N ARG A 117 -12.30 -10.88 -7.53
CA ARG A 117 -13.78 -10.96 -7.70
C ARG A 117 -14.42 -12.30 -7.31
N HIS A 118 -13.68 -13.41 -7.35
CA HIS A 118 -14.19 -14.73 -6.95
C HIS A 118 -14.16 -14.95 -5.43
N VAL A 119 -13.46 -14.10 -4.68
CA VAL A 119 -13.45 -14.16 -3.22
C VAL A 119 -14.78 -13.62 -2.71
N SER A 120 -15.48 -14.43 -1.92
CA SER A 120 -16.79 -14.09 -1.38
C SER A 120 -16.73 -12.85 -0.48
N HIS A 121 -17.79 -12.05 -0.48
CA HIS A 121 -17.96 -10.95 0.47
C HIS A 121 -17.89 -11.42 1.93
N GLU A 122 -18.24 -12.67 2.23
CA GLU A 122 -18.14 -13.23 3.58
C GLU A 122 -16.69 -13.33 4.05
N VAL A 123 -15.74 -13.70 3.18
CA VAL A 123 -14.31 -13.72 3.51
C VAL A 123 -13.83 -12.32 3.89
N ILE A 124 -14.27 -11.29 3.15
CA ILE A 124 -13.92 -9.89 3.43
C ILE A 124 -14.47 -9.46 4.79
N LYS A 125 -15.72 -9.82 5.09
CA LYS A 125 -16.36 -9.51 6.39
C LYS A 125 -15.65 -10.23 7.53
N GLN A 126 -15.29 -11.51 7.34
CA GLN A 126 -14.55 -12.31 8.31
C GLN A 126 -13.17 -11.70 8.57
N ALA A 127 -12.41 -11.40 7.52
CA ALA A 127 -11.11 -10.73 7.63
C ALA A 127 -11.23 -9.36 8.34
N THR A 128 -12.25 -8.57 8.01
CA THR A 128 -12.48 -7.27 8.69
C THR A 128 -12.82 -7.45 10.17
N ARG A 129 -13.61 -8.47 10.53
CA ARG A 129 -13.91 -8.81 11.93
C ARG A 129 -12.66 -9.31 12.67
N ALA A 130 -11.86 -10.15 12.03
CA ALA A 130 -10.60 -10.63 12.57
C ALA A 130 -9.57 -9.49 12.74
N CYS A 131 -9.61 -8.45 11.89
CA CYS A 131 -8.86 -7.21 12.06
C CYS A 131 -9.53 -6.20 13.02
N PHE A 132 -10.42 -6.64 13.92
CA PHE A 132 -11.12 -5.79 14.90
C PHE A 132 -11.85 -4.59 14.26
N GLY A 133 -12.50 -4.82 13.13
CA GLY A 133 -13.23 -3.81 12.36
C GLY A 133 -12.36 -2.93 11.48
N LEU A 134 -11.04 -3.19 11.39
CA LEU A 134 -10.14 -2.52 10.45
C LEU A 134 -10.18 -3.22 9.10
N PHE A 135 -10.38 -2.47 8.01
CA PHE A 135 -10.44 -3.05 6.68
C PHE A 135 -9.04 -3.49 6.20
N PRO A 136 -8.87 -4.63 5.51
CA PRO A 136 -7.54 -5.14 5.11
C PRO A 136 -6.67 -4.15 4.32
N LYS A 137 -7.23 -3.36 3.40
CA LYS A 137 -6.47 -2.30 2.70
C LYS A 137 -5.84 -1.30 3.66
N ARG A 138 -6.51 -1.03 4.78
CA ARG A 138 -6.03 -0.07 5.77
C ARG A 138 -4.76 -0.57 6.47
N LEU A 139 -4.61 -1.87 6.72
CA LEU A 139 -3.36 -2.43 7.27
C LEU A 139 -2.16 -2.18 6.34
N LEU A 140 -2.35 -2.27 5.02
CA LEU A 140 -1.30 -1.93 4.06
C LEU A 140 -0.90 -0.45 4.15
N LEU A 141 -1.86 0.45 4.36
CA LEU A 141 -1.58 1.87 4.53
C LEU A 141 -0.86 2.15 5.85
N GLU A 142 -1.22 1.49 6.94
CA GLU A 142 -0.52 1.60 8.22
C GLU A 142 0.95 1.14 8.08
N PHE A 143 1.21 0.05 7.34
CA PHE A 143 2.58 -0.36 6.99
C PHE A 143 3.31 0.71 6.19
N ILE A 144 2.67 1.29 5.16
CA ILE A 144 3.25 2.35 4.33
C ILE A 144 3.59 3.61 5.15
N TRP A 145 2.73 4.00 6.10
CA TRP A 145 2.97 5.12 7.01
C TRP A 145 4.15 4.88 7.94
N LEU A 146 4.22 3.69 8.54
CA LEU A 146 5.34 3.30 9.38
C LEU A 146 6.64 3.26 8.55
N LEU A 147 6.61 2.65 7.37
CA LEU A 147 7.75 2.65 6.45
C LEU A 147 8.20 4.09 6.12
N ALA A 148 7.26 4.97 5.80
CA ALA A 148 7.58 6.34 5.44
C ALA A 148 8.26 7.11 6.59
N ALA A 149 7.74 6.96 7.80
CA ALA A 149 8.29 7.55 9.01
C ALA A 149 9.73 7.09 9.32
N ARG A 150 10.14 5.91 8.82
CA ARG A 150 11.46 5.32 9.09
C ARG A 150 12.47 5.45 7.96
N SER A 151 12.03 5.86 6.77
CA SER A 151 12.86 5.86 5.56
C SER A 151 12.94 7.22 4.87
N ALA A 152 12.83 8.32 5.63
CA ALA A 152 12.93 9.70 5.13
C ALA A 152 11.96 10.01 3.97
N ILE A 153 10.80 9.36 3.94
CA ILE A 153 9.73 9.64 2.98
C ILE A 153 8.83 10.71 3.61
N GLU A 154 8.88 11.91 3.06
CA GLU A 154 8.19 13.07 3.63
C GLU A 154 6.78 13.27 3.06
N SER A 155 6.43 12.62 1.96
CA SER A 155 5.10 12.74 1.37
C SER A 155 4.61 11.44 0.79
N ILE A 156 3.30 11.21 0.94
CA ILE A 156 2.64 10.01 0.45
C ILE A 156 1.47 10.46 -0.41
N TYR A 157 1.39 9.89 -1.60
CA TYR A 157 0.36 10.19 -2.58
C TYR A 157 -0.39 8.91 -2.98
N GLY A 158 -1.69 9.02 -3.17
CA GLY A 158 -2.51 8.00 -3.81
C GLY A 158 -3.01 8.49 -5.16
N VAL A 159 -2.98 7.67 -6.20
CA VAL A 159 -3.58 8.05 -7.48
C VAL A 159 -5.08 8.24 -7.32
N SER A 160 -5.62 9.28 -7.96
CA SER A 160 -7.06 9.45 -8.05
C SER A 160 -7.65 8.44 -9.01
N ASP A 161 -8.98 8.32 -9.02
CA ASP A 161 -9.67 7.54 -10.05
C ASP A 161 -9.24 8.04 -11.44
N ASN A 162 -9.26 9.36 -11.66
CA ASN A 162 -8.83 10.02 -12.90
C ASN A 162 -7.35 9.71 -13.28
N GLY A 163 -6.46 9.66 -12.28
CA GLY A 163 -5.02 9.40 -12.39
C GLY A 163 -4.63 7.97 -12.71
N HIS A 164 -5.52 7.01 -12.44
CA HIS A 164 -5.23 5.59 -12.62
C HIS A 164 -4.87 5.24 -14.07
N VAL A 165 -3.73 4.56 -14.27
CA VAL A 165 -3.15 4.24 -15.59
C VAL A 165 -4.01 3.33 -16.48
N PHE A 166 -5.03 2.68 -15.91
CA PHE A 166 -6.00 1.86 -16.65
C PHE A 166 -7.32 2.57 -16.95
N ARG A 167 -7.50 3.84 -16.57
CA ARG A 167 -8.72 4.62 -16.86
C ARG A 167 -8.77 5.22 -18.27
N ALA A 168 -7.71 5.07 -19.07
CA ALA A 168 -7.68 5.53 -20.47
C ALA A 168 -8.75 4.83 -21.34
N LEU A 169 -9.23 5.56 -22.36
CA LEU A 169 -10.42 5.33 -23.23
C LEU A 169 -10.75 3.87 -23.61
N ARG A 170 -9.76 2.98 -23.73
CA ARG A 170 -9.89 1.57 -24.14
C ARG A 170 -10.72 0.71 -23.16
N TYR A 171 -10.75 1.05 -21.87
CA TYR A 171 -11.59 0.36 -20.88
C TYR A 171 -13.01 0.93 -20.77
N ARG A 172 -13.18 2.23 -21.08
CA ARG A 172 -14.49 2.89 -21.07
C ARG A 172 -15.45 2.31 -22.12
N LEU A 173 -14.90 1.72 -23.18
CA LEU A 173 -15.66 1.18 -24.32
C LEU A 173 -15.81 -0.35 -24.32
N SER A 174 -15.04 -1.10 -23.50
CA SER A 174 -14.98 -2.58 -23.65
C SER A 174 -15.65 -3.40 -22.55
N LYS A 175 -15.94 -2.85 -21.36
CA LYS A 175 -16.75 -3.57 -20.35
C LYS A 175 -17.58 -2.58 -19.54
N GLY A 176 -18.88 -2.57 -19.78
CA GLY A 176 -19.84 -1.83 -18.97
C GLY A 176 -19.62 -2.07 -17.48
N ARG A 177 -19.63 -0.94 -16.73
CA ARG A 177 -19.91 -0.79 -15.29
C ARG A 177 -19.45 -1.95 -14.41
N HIS A 178 -18.25 -1.92 -13.83
CA HIS A 178 -17.93 -2.52 -12.52
C HIS A 178 -16.52 -2.08 -12.06
N PHE A 179 -16.34 -0.79 -11.77
CA PHE A 179 -15.23 -0.32 -10.93
C PHE A 179 -15.75 -0.35 -9.49
N HIS A 180 -15.42 -1.40 -8.74
CA HIS A 180 -16.11 -1.73 -7.49
C HIS A 180 -15.47 -1.13 -6.22
N ALA A 181 -14.51 -0.21 -6.35
CA ALA A 181 -14.01 0.61 -5.24
C ALA A 181 -13.38 1.88 -5.81
N SER A 182 -13.97 3.04 -5.54
CA SER A 182 -13.36 4.33 -5.89
C SER A 182 -12.10 4.56 -5.05
N TYR A 183 -10.99 4.89 -5.71
CA TYR A 183 -9.77 5.31 -5.03
C TYR A 183 -10.05 6.61 -4.26
N ASP A 184 -10.76 7.55 -4.89
CA ASP A 184 -11.10 8.85 -4.32
C ASP A 184 -11.92 8.70 -3.03
N GLU A 185 -12.95 7.85 -3.02
CA GLU A 185 -13.74 7.56 -1.80
C GLU A 185 -12.87 6.94 -0.70
N PHE A 186 -11.96 6.03 -1.05
CA PHE A 186 -11.08 5.42 -0.07
C PHE A 186 -10.10 6.44 0.51
N TRP A 187 -9.46 7.27 -0.33
CA TRP A 187 -8.54 8.32 0.13
C TRP A 187 -9.24 9.35 1.01
N GLN A 188 -10.45 9.77 0.62
CA GLN A 188 -11.27 10.66 1.43
C GLN A 188 -11.59 10.05 2.81
N SER A 189 -11.90 8.76 2.87
CA SER A 189 -12.23 8.07 4.14
C SER A 189 -11.07 7.98 5.14
N ILE A 190 -9.84 8.25 4.68
CA ILE A 190 -8.62 8.21 5.49
C ILE A 190 -7.96 9.59 5.63
N ASP A 191 -8.77 10.66 5.56
CA ASP A 191 -8.35 12.06 5.67
C ASP A 191 -7.35 12.52 4.57
N GLY A 192 -7.32 11.79 3.45
CA GLY A 192 -6.62 12.24 2.25
C GLY A 192 -7.24 13.51 1.68
N LYS A 193 -6.42 14.36 1.08
CA LYS A 193 -6.85 15.62 0.44
C LYS A 193 -6.57 15.55 -1.06
N PRO A 194 -7.52 15.95 -1.94
CA PRO A 194 -7.23 16.10 -3.35
C PRO A 194 -6.09 17.10 -3.52
N GLU A 195 -5.06 16.72 -4.28
CA GLU A 195 -3.95 17.63 -4.59
C GLU A 195 -4.02 18.09 -6.05
N SER A 196 -4.44 17.20 -6.94
CA SER A 196 -4.69 17.53 -8.34
C SER A 196 -5.81 16.64 -8.90
N ALA A 197 -6.15 16.82 -10.17
CA ALA A 197 -7.05 15.91 -10.87
C ALA A 197 -6.54 14.47 -10.89
N TRP A 198 -5.24 14.22 -10.68
CA TRP A 198 -4.59 12.93 -10.88
C TRP A 198 -4.17 12.22 -9.58
N ARG A 199 -4.04 12.96 -8.47
CA ARG A 199 -3.56 12.39 -7.22
C ARG A 199 -4.10 13.10 -5.98
N TRP A 200 -4.07 12.35 -4.89
CA TRP A 200 -4.41 12.76 -3.54
C TRP A 200 -3.16 12.79 -2.69
N ARG A 201 -3.03 13.79 -1.83
CA ARG A 201 -2.05 13.79 -0.75
C ARG A 201 -2.65 13.04 0.44
N LEU A 202 -1.98 12.00 0.87
CA LEU A 202 -2.37 11.20 2.02
C LEU A 202 -1.69 11.73 3.28
N PRO A 203 -2.30 11.56 4.48
CA PRO A 203 -1.60 11.87 5.71
C PRO A 203 -0.42 10.92 5.90
N GLN A 204 0.56 11.31 6.73
CA GLN A 204 1.70 10.45 7.09
C GLN A 204 1.36 9.46 8.21
N ARG A 205 0.25 9.68 8.92
CA ARG A 205 -0.33 8.81 9.95
C ARG A 205 -1.80 9.18 10.13
N LEU A 206 -2.63 8.24 10.59
CA LEU A 206 -3.93 8.61 11.14
C LEU A 206 -3.85 8.70 12.66
N GLU A 207 -4.41 9.76 13.22
CA GLU A 207 -4.48 9.90 14.67
C GLU A 207 -5.42 8.85 15.29
N ARG A 208 -4.94 8.21 16.35
CA ARG A 208 -5.76 7.28 17.14
C ARG A 208 -6.74 8.08 17.98
N LYS A 209 -8.03 7.77 17.84
CA LYS A 209 -9.07 8.32 18.72
C LYS A 209 -8.81 7.89 20.16
N SER A 210 -8.99 8.80 21.11
CA SER A 210 -8.93 8.45 22.54
C SER A 210 -10.04 7.43 22.86
N LEU A 211 -9.74 6.46 23.73
CA LEU A 211 -10.72 5.45 24.13
C LEU A 211 -11.96 6.06 24.81
N GLU A 212 -11.78 7.20 25.49
CA GLU A 212 -12.86 7.94 26.13
C GLU A 212 -13.88 8.47 25.12
N SER A 213 -13.41 8.97 23.97
CA SER A 213 -14.25 9.46 22.86
C SER A 213 -15.00 8.35 22.12
N ILE A 214 -14.59 7.09 22.31
CA ILE A 214 -15.23 5.93 21.69
C ILE A 214 -16.38 5.45 22.58
N ALA A 215 -17.54 5.20 21.99
CA ALA A 215 -18.70 4.65 22.69
C ALA A 215 -18.32 3.39 23.49
N SER A 216 -18.73 3.31 24.76
CA SER A 216 -18.31 2.27 25.71
C SER A 216 -18.33 0.84 25.14
N LYS A 217 -19.43 0.47 24.46
CA LYS A 217 -19.61 -0.85 23.83
C LYS A 217 -18.58 -1.20 22.73
N LYS A 218 -17.90 -0.22 22.15
CA LYS A 218 -16.86 -0.41 21.11
C LYS A 218 -15.44 -0.30 21.65
N ARG A 219 -15.23 0.13 22.90
CA ARG A 219 -13.90 0.38 23.45
C ARG A 219 -13.03 -0.87 23.53
N ALA A 220 -13.62 -2.04 23.79
CA ALA A 220 -12.88 -3.31 23.80
C ALA A 220 -12.33 -3.67 22.41
N GLU A 221 -13.15 -3.54 21.37
CA GLU A 221 -12.73 -3.76 19.97
C GLU A 221 -11.63 -2.78 19.56
N TYR A 222 -11.78 -1.49 19.86
CA TYR A 222 -10.76 -0.49 19.54
C TYR A 222 -9.44 -0.71 20.28
N ARG A 223 -9.47 -1.17 21.54
CA ARG A 223 -8.24 -1.57 22.25
C ARG A 223 -7.51 -2.70 21.52
N ARG A 224 -8.22 -3.74 21.10
CA ARG A 224 -7.64 -4.84 20.32
C ARG A 224 -7.13 -4.39 18.95
N ARG A 225 -7.86 -3.48 18.29
CA ARG A 225 -7.41 -2.84 17.05
C ARG A 225 -6.10 -2.10 17.25
N PHE A 226 -5.96 -1.31 18.31
CA PHE A 226 -4.72 -0.59 18.58
C PHE A 226 -3.56 -1.54 18.90
N GLN A 227 -3.82 -2.63 19.64
CA GLN A 227 -2.82 -3.69 19.85
C GLN A 227 -2.34 -4.32 18.54
N LEU A 228 -3.24 -4.59 17.59
CA LEU A 228 -2.87 -5.08 16.26
C LEU A 228 -1.97 -4.08 15.50
N LEU A 229 -2.26 -2.78 15.60
CA LEU A 229 -1.43 -1.73 15.01
C LEU A 229 -0.09 -1.55 15.72
N ASP A 230 -0.03 -1.77 17.03
CA ASP A 230 1.21 -1.75 17.81
C ASP A 230 2.11 -2.94 17.42
N GLN A 231 1.55 -4.13 17.25
CA GLN A 231 2.28 -5.30 16.72
C GLN A 231 2.86 -5.04 15.33
N LEU A 232 2.10 -4.35 14.46
CA LEU A 232 2.58 -3.94 13.14
C LEU A 232 3.72 -2.94 13.25
N ALA A 233 3.60 -1.92 14.11
CA ALA A 233 4.64 -0.93 14.33
C ALA A 233 5.96 -1.56 14.82
N GLU A 234 5.88 -2.44 15.82
CA GLU A 234 7.04 -3.16 16.35
C GLU A 234 7.76 -4.00 15.28
N GLN A 235 7.01 -4.74 14.47
CA GLN A 235 7.60 -5.55 13.40
C GLN A 235 8.19 -4.70 12.27
N VAL A 236 7.58 -3.55 11.94
CA VAL A 236 8.15 -2.60 10.96
C VAL A 236 9.42 -1.95 11.51
N ASP A 237 9.46 -1.62 12.80
CA ASP A 237 10.66 -1.11 13.46
C ASP A 237 11.82 -2.11 13.31
N ILE A 238 11.60 -3.39 13.59
CA ILE A 238 12.60 -4.45 13.40
C ILE A 238 13.02 -4.57 11.92
N LEU A 239 12.05 -4.54 11.00
CA LEU A 239 12.29 -4.69 9.57
C LEU A 239 13.15 -3.56 8.96
N THR A 240 13.05 -2.35 9.53
CA THR A 240 13.68 -1.13 8.99
C THR A 240 14.87 -0.64 9.82
N GLN A 241 15.27 -1.38 10.86
CA GLN A 241 16.49 -1.08 11.60
C GLN A 241 17.71 -1.14 10.67
N PRO A 242 18.62 -0.13 10.75
CA PRO A 242 19.89 -0.20 10.03
C PRO A 242 20.64 -1.44 10.49
N ARG A 243 21.09 -2.27 9.54
CA ARG A 243 22.04 -3.34 9.87
C ARG A 243 23.36 -2.66 10.23
N HIS A 244 23.66 -2.54 11.52
CA HIS A 244 25.03 -2.27 11.94
C HIS A 244 25.91 -3.41 11.40
N GLY A 245 26.91 -3.03 10.61
CA GLY A 245 27.62 -3.90 9.68
C GLY A 245 28.16 -5.21 10.28
N ALA A 246 28.18 -6.23 9.42
CA ALA A 246 29.20 -7.26 9.42
C ALA A 246 30.28 -6.87 8.40
#